data_AF-A0A967VYZ1-F1
#
_entry.id   AF-A0A967VYZ1-F1
#
_cell.length_a   1.000
_cell.length_b   1.000
_cell.length_c   1.000
_cell.angle_alpha   90.00
_cell.angle_beta   90.00
_cell.angle_gamma   90.00
#
_symmetry.space_group_name_H-M   'P 1'
#
loop_
_entity.id
_entity.type
_entity.pdbx_description
1 polymer ?
#
loop_
_entity_poly.entity_id
_entity_poly.type
_entity_poly.pdbx_seq_one_letter_code
_entity_poly.pdbx_strand_id
1 'polypeptide(L)'
;TSAWAARYLNNEKYNFTIRVNWLHPLNSQEVQQKLKKLRDTNARKTTQKQDTFPIPNRLWNRFLELSKIDPKTRWAELSNENLHDFTQELTNASYEIEGKTTYKEEFVTSGGIPLDEVNMGTMESKKIDNLYFAGEVLNIDGITGGYNFQSAWTTGWIAAQNIGSK
;
A
#
# COMPACT_ATOMS: atom_id res chain seq x y z
N THR A 1 4.09 3.07 3.08
CA THR A 1 4.43 1.63 3.22
C THR A 1 4.28 1.29 4.68
N SER A 2 3.40 0.36 5.04
CA SER A 2 3.22 -0.03 6.44
C SER A 2 4.55 -0.60 6.97
N ALA A 3 4.90 -0.28 8.22
CA ALA A 3 6.05 -0.87 8.93
C ALA A 3 6.13 -2.40 8.76
N TRP A 4 4.96 -3.04 8.63
CA TRP A 4 4.75 -4.45 8.37
C TRP A 4 5.51 -5.00 7.15
N ALA A 5 5.52 -4.29 6.04
CA ALA A 5 6.16 -4.76 4.81
C ALA A 5 7.60 -4.25 4.67
N ALA A 6 8.02 -3.27 5.48
CA ALA A 6 9.29 -2.55 5.29
C ALA A 6 10.51 -3.49 5.25
N ARG A 7 10.59 -4.45 6.19
CA ARG A 7 11.68 -5.43 6.24
C ARG A 7 11.67 -6.37 5.03
N TYR A 8 10.48 -6.88 4.68
CA TYR A 8 10.31 -7.76 3.53
C TYR A 8 10.74 -7.08 2.23
N LEU A 9 10.24 -5.85 1.99
CA LEU A 9 10.58 -5.08 0.80
C LEU A 9 12.08 -4.73 0.72
N ASN A 10 12.71 -4.46 1.87
CA ASN A 10 14.15 -4.23 1.93
C ASN A 10 14.96 -5.49 1.60
N ASN A 11 14.54 -6.66 2.09
CA ASN A 11 15.18 -7.94 1.76
C ASN A 11 15.09 -8.25 0.26
N GLU A 12 13.96 -7.96 -0.37
CA GLU A 12 13.75 -8.07 -1.82
C GLU A 12 14.44 -6.95 -2.62
N LYS A 13 15.24 -6.08 -1.97
CA LYS A 13 15.92 -4.93 -2.58
C LYS A 13 14.97 -4.03 -3.39
N TYR A 14 13.71 -3.96 -2.96
CA TYR A 14 12.64 -3.23 -3.64
C TYR A 14 12.46 -3.67 -5.09
N ASN A 15 12.71 -4.95 -5.38
CA ASN A 15 12.38 -5.59 -6.65
C ASN A 15 11.30 -6.64 -6.40
N PHE A 16 10.06 -6.32 -6.76
CA PHE A 16 8.91 -7.19 -6.52
C PHE A 16 7.74 -6.82 -7.42
N THR A 17 6.82 -7.75 -7.59
CA THR A 17 5.56 -7.50 -8.31
C THR A 17 4.44 -7.21 -7.32
N ILE A 18 3.71 -6.12 -7.54
CA ILE A 18 2.44 -5.87 -6.84
C ILE A 18 1.26 -6.30 -7.71
N ARG A 19 0.21 -6.79 -7.06
CA ARG A 19 -1.08 -7.06 -7.70
C ARG A 19 -2.15 -6.20 -7.05
N VAL A 20 -2.95 -5.54 -7.89
CA VAL A 20 -3.98 -4.60 -7.43
C VAL A 20 -5.34 -5.03 -7.97
N ASN A 21 -6.30 -5.18 -7.05
CA ASN A 21 -7.71 -5.26 -7.41
C ASN A 21 -8.34 -3.87 -7.22
N TRP A 22 -8.58 -3.17 -8.32
CA TRP A 22 -9.14 -1.81 -8.32
C TRP A 22 -10.64 -1.78 -8.01
N LEU A 23 -11.30 -2.92 -8.02
CA LEU A 23 -12.74 -3.07 -7.81
C LEU A 23 -13.10 -3.85 -6.54
N HIS A 24 -12.15 -4.04 -5.62
CA HIS A 24 -12.41 -4.65 -4.32
C HIS A 24 -13.64 -3.99 -3.64
N PRO A 25 -14.59 -4.77 -3.10
CA PRO A 25 -14.52 -6.21 -2.78
C PRO A 25 -14.89 -7.17 -3.91
N LEU A 26 -15.21 -6.69 -5.12
CA LEU A 26 -15.61 -7.57 -6.22
C LEU A 26 -14.46 -8.46 -6.67
N ASN A 27 -14.77 -9.71 -6.97
CA ASN A 27 -13.82 -10.65 -7.56
C ASN A 27 -13.85 -10.63 -9.11
N SER A 28 -12.86 -11.27 -9.74
CA SER A 28 -12.72 -11.30 -11.20
C SER A 28 -13.95 -11.86 -11.93
N GLN A 29 -14.59 -12.89 -11.38
CA GLN A 29 -15.79 -13.49 -12.00
C GLN A 29 -17.00 -12.54 -11.95
N GLU A 30 -17.22 -11.88 -10.82
CA GLU A 30 -18.30 -10.90 -10.66
C GLU A 30 -18.12 -9.71 -11.59
N VAL A 31 -16.89 -9.20 -11.70
CA VAL A 31 -16.56 -8.09 -12.62
C VAL A 31 -16.77 -8.52 -14.07
N GLN A 32 -16.31 -9.72 -14.46
CA GLN A 32 -16.49 -10.22 -15.82
C GLN A 32 -17.99 -10.37 -16.17
N GLN A 33 -18.81 -10.85 -15.25
CA GLN A 33 -20.26 -10.95 -15.44
C GLN A 33 -20.91 -9.57 -15.60
N LYS A 34 -20.52 -8.58 -14.79
CA LYS A 34 -21.00 -7.20 -14.92
C LYS A 34 -20.58 -6.57 -16.25
N LEU A 35 -19.35 -6.81 -16.71
CA LEU A 35 -18.87 -6.33 -18.00
C LEU A 35 -19.61 -6.98 -19.17
N LYS A 36 -19.90 -8.29 -19.10
CA LYS A 36 -20.76 -8.96 -20.09
C LYS A 36 -22.16 -8.35 -20.14
N LYS A 37 -22.77 -8.10 -18.97
CA LYS A 37 -24.06 -7.41 -18.89
C LYS A 37 -24.01 -6.00 -19.49
N LEU A 38 -22.92 -5.26 -19.27
CA LEU A 38 -22.70 -3.96 -19.89
C LEU A 38 -22.56 -4.04 -21.40
N ARG A 39 -21.85 -5.07 -21.89
CA ARG A 39 -21.73 -5.31 -23.32
C ARG A 39 -23.10 -5.42 -23.99
N ASP A 40 -24.00 -6.17 -23.35
CA ASP A 40 -25.32 -6.45 -23.90
C ASP A 40 -26.26 -5.24 -23.76
N THR A 41 -26.26 -4.54 -22.62
CA THR A 41 -27.14 -3.39 -22.38
C THR A 41 -26.72 -2.12 -23.12
N ASN A 42 -25.41 -1.92 -23.29
CA ASN A 42 -24.83 -0.73 -23.91
C ASN A 42 -24.20 -1.01 -25.28
N ALA A 43 -24.60 -2.09 -25.96
CA ALA A 43 -24.04 -2.57 -27.22
C ALA A 43 -23.63 -1.48 -28.24
N ARG A 44 -24.45 -0.43 -28.41
CA ARG A 44 -24.21 0.66 -29.38
C ARG A 44 -23.37 1.83 -28.84
N LYS A 45 -23.21 1.93 -27.52
CA LYS A 45 -22.41 2.98 -26.87
C LYS A 45 -20.93 2.64 -26.95
N THR A 46 -20.09 3.66 -26.87
CA THR A 46 -18.64 3.50 -26.79
C THR A 46 -18.21 3.03 -25.39
N THR A 47 -17.05 2.39 -25.30
CA THR A 47 -16.50 1.87 -24.05
C THR A 47 -15.89 2.97 -23.17
N GLN A 48 -15.58 4.14 -23.73
CA GLN A 48 -14.89 5.25 -23.05
C GLN A 48 -15.53 5.74 -21.74
N LYS A 49 -16.85 5.58 -21.59
CA LYS A 49 -17.60 6.05 -20.43
C LYS A 49 -18.43 4.93 -19.85
N GLN A 50 -18.44 4.88 -18.52
CA GLN A 50 -19.21 3.91 -17.76
C GLN A 50 -19.64 4.51 -16.42
N ASP A 51 -20.79 4.08 -15.91
CA ASP A 51 -21.35 4.53 -14.63
C ASP A 51 -21.58 3.36 -13.63
N THR A 52 -21.07 2.17 -13.94
CA THR A 52 -21.35 0.93 -13.19
C THR A 52 -20.33 0.64 -12.10
N PHE A 53 -19.10 1.05 -12.31
CA PHE A 53 -17.97 0.84 -11.42
C PHE A 53 -17.52 2.16 -10.81
N PRO A 54 -17.08 2.16 -9.54
CA PRO A 54 -16.61 3.36 -8.85
C PRO A 54 -15.16 3.73 -9.24
N ILE A 55 -14.86 3.74 -10.55
CA ILE A 55 -13.54 4.09 -11.09
C ILE A 55 -13.65 5.39 -11.89
N PRO A 56 -12.74 6.37 -11.68
CA PRO A 56 -12.70 7.58 -12.48
C PRO A 56 -12.53 7.29 -13.98
N ASN A 57 -13.27 7.98 -14.84
CA ASN A 57 -13.24 7.76 -16.30
C ASN A 57 -11.82 7.86 -16.90
N ARG A 58 -10.95 8.71 -16.34
CA ARG A 58 -9.55 8.82 -16.79
C ARG A 58 -8.77 7.51 -16.57
N LEU A 59 -8.96 6.87 -15.41
CA LEU A 59 -8.31 5.61 -15.08
C LEU A 59 -8.93 4.44 -15.86
N TRP A 60 -10.26 4.45 -16.02
CA TRP A 60 -10.97 3.50 -16.87
C TRP A 60 -10.42 3.46 -18.31
N ASN A 61 -10.28 4.64 -18.94
CA ASN A 61 -9.72 4.73 -20.28
C ASN A 61 -8.29 4.21 -20.35
N ARG A 62 -7.49 4.43 -19.30
CA ARG A 62 -6.14 3.87 -19.23
C ARG A 62 -6.15 2.34 -19.22
N PHE A 63 -7.07 1.72 -18.48
CA PHE A 63 -7.20 0.26 -18.48
C PHE A 63 -7.70 -0.29 -19.82
N LEU A 64 -8.58 0.43 -20.52
CA LEU A 64 -8.97 0.06 -21.89
C LEU A 64 -7.75 0.04 -22.81
N GLU A 65 -6.92 1.08 -22.78
CA GLU A 65 -5.68 1.15 -23.57
C GLU A 65 -4.71 0.01 -23.23
N LEU A 66 -4.50 -0.27 -21.93
CA LEU A 66 -3.64 -1.38 -21.47
C LEU A 66 -4.17 -2.74 -21.94
N SER A 67 -5.50 -2.87 -22.05
CA SER A 67 -6.18 -4.05 -22.58
C SER A 67 -6.29 -4.05 -24.11
N LYS A 68 -5.59 -3.14 -24.80
CA LYS A 68 -5.60 -2.99 -26.26
C LYS A 68 -6.99 -2.72 -26.85
N ILE A 69 -7.86 -2.05 -26.10
CA ILE A 69 -9.18 -1.61 -26.52
C ILE A 69 -9.13 -0.10 -26.81
N ASP A 70 -9.43 0.33 -28.04
CA ASP A 70 -9.63 1.74 -28.31
C ASP A 70 -10.88 2.22 -27.53
N PRO A 71 -10.79 3.28 -26.69
CA PRO A 71 -11.94 3.81 -25.97
C PRO A 71 -13.16 4.17 -26.85
N LYS A 72 -12.94 4.43 -28.15
CA LYS A 72 -14.01 4.72 -29.12
C LYS A 72 -14.71 3.47 -29.64
N THR A 73 -14.16 2.28 -29.38
CA THR A 73 -14.78 0.98 -29.73
C THR A 73 -16.16 0.88 -29.09
N ARG A 74 -17.12 0.30 -29.79
CA ARG A 74 -18.44 0.05 -29.21
C ARG A 74 -18.41 -1.20 -28.35
N TRP A 75 -19.26 -1.24 -27.34
CA TRP A 75 -19.40 -2.42 -26.48
C TRP A 75 -19.64 -3.71 -27.29
N ALA A 76 -20.52 -3.68 -28.30
CA ALA A 76 -20.83 -4.84 -29.14
C ALA A 76 -19.63 -5.39 -29.94
N GLU A 77 -18.59 -4.59 -30.15
CA GLU A 77 -17.40 -4.95 -30.90
C GLU A 77 -16.35 -5.65 -30.03
N LEU A 78 -16.53 -5.67 -28.70
CA LEU A 78 -15.60 -6.31 -27.77
C LEU A 78 -15.72 -7.84 -27.82
N SER A 79 -14.59 -8.49 -28.13
CA SER A 79 -14.46 -9.94 -28.05
C SER A 79 -14.50 -10.43 -26.60
N ASN A 80 -14.71 -11.73 -26.41
CA ASN A 80 -14.63 -12.33 -25.07
C ASN A 80 -13.21 -12.27 -24.50
N GLU A 81 -12.19 -12.28 -25.35
CA GLU A 81 -10.79 -12.10 -24.99
C GLU A 81 -10.54 -10.68 -24.48
N ASN A 82 -11.02 -9.65 -25.20
CA ASN A 82 -10.93 -8.26 -24.74
C ASN A 82 -11.59 -8.07 -23.37
N LEU A 83 -12.76 -8.67 -23.15
CA LEU A 83 -13.42 -8.63 -21.84
C LEU A 83 -12.63 -9.35 -20.76
N HIS A 84 -11.95 -10.45 -21.09
CA HIS A 84 -11.11 -11.18 -20.15
C HIS A 84 -9.90 -10.34 -19.73
N ASP A 85 -9.14 -9.83 -20.69
CA ASP A 85 -7.94 -9.01 -20.44
C ASP A 85 -8.30 -7.75 -19.65
N PHE A 86 -9.38 -7.08 -20.05
CA PHE A 86 -9.88 -5.92 -19.33
C PHE A 86 -10.35 -6.23 -17.91
N THR A 87 -10.93 -7.42 -17.69
CA THR A 87 -11.24 -7.87 -16.32
C THR A 87 -9.95 -8.08 -15.51
N GLN A 88 -8.89 -8.62 -16.11
CA GLN A 88 -7.61 -8.80 -15.42
C GLN A 88 -6.99 -7.45 -15.05
N GLU A 89 -6.97 -6.47 -15.95
CA GLU A 89 -6.49 -5.11 -15.62
C GLU A 89 -7.31 -4.45 -14.50
N LEU A 90 -8.61 -4.74 -14.40
CA LEU A 90 -9.45 -4.17 -13.32
C LEU A 90 -9.29 -4.88 -11.98
N THR A 91 -9.02 -6.20 -11.98
CA THR A 91 -9.14 -7.04 -10.77
C THR A 91 -7.84 -7.69 -10.31
N ASN A 92 -6.83 -7.73 -11.16
CA ASN A 92 -5.56 -8.41 -10.93
C ASN A 92 -4.42 -7.73 -11.71
N ALA A 93 -4.43 -6.40 -11.76
CA ALA A 93 -3.38 -5.64 -12.44
C ALA A 93 -2.03 -5.91 -11.80
N SER A 94 -1.04 -6.28 -12.60
CA SER A 94 0.30 -6.65 -12.16
C SER A 94 1.27 -5.53 -12.50
N TYR A 95 1.97 -5.00 -11.51
CA TYR A 95 2.98 -3.96 -11.72
C TYR A 95 4.32 -4.41 -11.14
N GLU A 96 5.35 -4.38 -11.97
CA GLU A 96 6.73 -4.60 -11.56
C GLU A 96 7.27 -3.33 -10.91
N ILE A 97 7.80 -3.49 -9.70
CA ILE A 97 8.44 -2.43 -8.95
C ILE A 97 9.94 -2.66 -8.99
N GLU A 98 10.67 -1.66 -9.50
CA GLU A 98 12.13 -1.68 -9.53
C GLU A 98 12.69 -0.50 -8.73
N GLY A 99 13.32 -0.82 -7.60
CA GLY A 99 14.04 0.13 -6.78
C GLY A 99 13.14 1.02 -5.91
N LYS A 100 13.79 1.99 -5.24
CA LYS A 100 13.11 3.01 -4.44
C LYS A 100 12.91 4.27 -5.29
N THR A 101 11.84 5.01 -5.03
CA THR A 101 11.68 6.34 -5.62
C THR A 101 12.81 7.26 -5.12
N THR A 102 13.29 8.15 -6.00
CA THR A 102 14.40 9.06 -5.70
C THR A 102 14.00 10.23 -4.79
N TYR A 103 12.70 10.40 -4.53
CA TYR A 103 12.15 11.42 -3.62
C TYR A 103 12.20 10.91 -2.17
N LYS A 104 13.36 11.12 -1.56
CA LYS A 104 13.74 10.74 -0.19
C LYS A 104 13.01 11.57 0.89
N GLU A 105 11.74 11.30 1.12
CA GLU A 105 11.14 11.61 2.42
C GLU A 105 10.57 10.30 2.99
N GLU A 106 11.48 9.41 3.40
CA GLU A 106 11.11 8.29 4.26
C GLU A 106 10.66 8.88 5.60
N PHE A 107 9.36 8.86 5.88
CA PHE A 107 8.75 9.51 7.04
C PHE A 107 9.09 8.83 8.38
N VAL A 108 9.59 7.59 8.37
CA VAL A 108 9.88 6.76 9.56
C VAL A 108 10.94 5.71 9.21
N THR A 109 11.90 5.48 10.10
CA THR A 109 12.85 4.36 9.99
C THR A 109 12.28 3.11 10.65
N SER A 110 12.25 1.96 9.97
CA SER A 110 11.92 0.68 10.62
C SER A 110 13.19 0.02 11.17
N GLY A 111 13.20 -0.30 12.45
CA GLY A 111 14.37 -0.84 13.16
C GLY A 111 14.81 0.06 14.32
N GLY A 112 15.99 -0.20 14.87
CA GLY A 112 16.52 0.54 16.01
C GLY A 112 17.05 -0.39 17.10
N ILE A 113 17.22 0.14 18.30
CA ILE A 113 17.76 -0.59 19.44
C ILE A 113 16.76 -1.69 19.85
N PRO A 114 17.21 -2.96 20.00
CA PRO A 114 16.36 -4.06 20.41
C PRO A 114 15.72 -3.79 21.79
N LEU A 115 14.40 -3.98 21.90
CA LEU A 115 13.65 -3.68 23.12
C LEU A 115 14.00 -4.62 24.29
N ASP A 116 14.52 -5.81 23.99
CA ASP A 116 15.05 -6.74 24.98
C ASP A 116 16.35 -6.26 25.63
N GLU A 117 17.07 -5.31 25.02
CA GLU A 117 18.26 -4.67 25.57
C GLU A 117 17.95 -3.44 26.43
N VAL A 118 16.68 -3.03 26.51
CA VAL A 118 16.24 -1.84 27.25
C VAL A 118 15.28 -2.25 28.36
N ASN A 119 15.43 -1.64 29.54
CA ASN A 119 14.44 -1.79 30.61
C ASN A 119 13.24 -0.90 30.32
N MET A 120 12.11 -1.49 29.91
CA MET A 120 10.93 -0.73 29.49
C MET A 120 10.24 0.06 30.64
N GLY A 121 10.61 -0.18 31.89
CA GLY A 121 10.13 0.61 33.04
C GLY A 121 10.96 1.86 33.33
N THR A 122 12.20 1.91 32.87
CA THR A 122 13.15 3.02 33.16
C THR A 122 13.74 3.66 31.90
N MET A 123 13.58 3.01 30.75
CA MET A 123 14.27 3.30 29.49
C MET A 123 15.81 3.18 29.55
N GLU A 124 16.37 2.63 30.62
CA GLU A 124 17.81 2.42 30.78
C GLU A 124 18.28 1.19 29.99
N SER A 125 19.49 1.27 29.43
CA SER A 125 20.19 0.15 28.81
C SER A 125 20.44 -0.94 29.85
N LYS A 126 20.16 -2.19 29.51
CA LYS A 126 20.51 -3.35 30.35
C LYS A 126 21.99 -3.72 30.27
N LYS A 127 22.74 -3.10 29.36
CA LYS A 127 24.16 -3.41 29.10
C LYS A 127 25.12 -2.34 29.60
N ILE A 128 24.66 -1.09 29.71
CA ILE A 128 25.50 0.06 30.05
C ILE A 128 24.74 0.91 31.06
N ASP A 129 25.28 1.03 32.27
CA ASP A 129 24.70 1.84 33.33
C ASP A 129 24.65 3.33 32.92
N ASN A 130 23.59 4.03 33.32
CA ASN A 130 23.32 5.44 33.05
C ASN A 130 23.22 5.82 31.55
N LEU A 131 23.00 4.85 30.67
CA LEU A 131 22.66 5.08 29.27
C LEU A 131 21.17 4.82 29.05
N TYR A 132 20.45 5.77 28.44
CA TYR A 132 19.01 5.68 28.22
C TYR A 132 18.65 5.90 26.76
N PHE A 133 17.54 5.30 26.33
CA PHE A 133 17.05 5.39 24.96
C PHE A 133 15.57 5.74 24.95
N ALA A 134 15.18 6.69 24.10
CA ALA A 134 13.79 7.13 23.96
C ALA A 134 13.51 7.59 22.52
N GLY A 135 12.24 7.51 22.11
CA GLY A 135 11.80 7.88 20.77
C GLY A 135 12.21 6.88 19.69
N GLU A 136 12.34 7.40 18.46
CA GLU A 136 12.51 6.60 17.23
C GLU A 136 13.85 5.84 17.15
N VAL A 137 14.78 6.06 18.09
CA VAL A 137 16.01 5.25 18.18
C VAL A 137 15.71 3.83 18.68
N LEU A 138 14.62 3.64 19.41
CA LEU A 138 14.13 2.33 19.83
C LEU A 138 13.48 1.63 18.63
N ASN A 139 13.55 0.30 18.61
CA ASN A 139 12.87 -0.52 17.60
C ASN A 139 11.34 -0.55 17.82
N ILE A 140 10.69 0.61 17.67
CA ILE A 140 9.26 0.84 17.84
C ILE A 140 8.74 1.57 16.60
N ASP A 141 7.97 0.87 15.78
CA ASP A 141 7.40 1.41 14.55
C ASP A 141 5.88 1.50 14.66
N GLY A 142 5.35 2.72 14.72
CA GLY A 142 3.91 2.98 14.67
C GLY A 142 3.36 3.06 13.25
N ILE A 143 2.07 2.76 13.09
CA ILE A 143 1.34 3.15 11.87
C ILE A 143 1.21 4.68 11.81
N THR A 144 0.97 5.24 10.62
CA THR A 144 0.70 6.67 10.47
C THR A 144 -0.55 7.06 11.27
N GLY A 145 -0.51 8.22 11.96
CA GLY A 145 -1.63 8.69 12.79
C GLY A 145 -1.26 9.14 14.20
N GLY A 146 -0.02 9.58 14.45
CA GLY A 146 0.42 10.11 15.74
C GLY A 146 1.03 9.10 16.72
N TYR A 147 1.02 7.81 16.39
CA TYR A 147 1.57 6.75 17.24
C TYR A 147 3.08 6.90 17.50
N ASN A 148 3.86 7.33 16.51
CA ASN A 148 5.29 7.59 16.69
C ASN A 148 5.54 8.74 17.67
N PHE A 149 4.75 9.81 17.60
CA PHE A 149 4.82 10.90 18.58
C PHE A 149 4.44 10.41 19.98
N GLN A 150 3.35 9.65 20.11
CA GLN A 150 2.95 9.10 21.40
C GLN A 150 4.05 8.22 22.02
N SER A 151 4.70 7.38 21.21
CA SER A 151 5.86 6.57 21.64
C SER A 151 7.01 7.45 22.11
N ALA A 152 7.37 8.48 21.32
CA ALA A 152 8.46 9.39 21.66
C ALA A 152 8.21 10.15 22.97
N TRP A 153 7.00 10.69 23.16
CA TRP A 153 6.65 11.41 24.39
C TRP A 153 6.64 10.49 25.62
N THR A 154 6.05 9.30 25.48
CA THR A 154 5.92 8.35 26.59
C THR A 154 7.29 7.85 27.04
N THR A 155 8.12 7.40 26.10
CA THR A 155 9.47 6.88 26.41
C THR A 155 10.38 7.99 26.95
N GLY A 156 10.33 9.20 26.37
CA GLY A 156 11.07 10.35 26.89
C GLY A 156 10.69 10.72 28.32
N TRP A 157 9.39 10.68 28.65
CA TRP A 157 8.92 10.95 30.00
C TRP A 157 9.40 9.89 31.01
N ILE A 158 9.32 8.60 30.67
CA ILE A 158 9.79 7.50 31.54
C ILE A 158 11.29 7.63 31.81
N ALA A 159 12.09 7.89 30.77
CA ALA A 159 13.53 8.09 30.90
C ALA A 159 13.84 9.26 31.84
N ALA A 160 13.17 10.41 31.64
CA ALA A 160 13.39 11.60 32.45
C ALA A 160 13.01 11.40 33.93
N GLN A 161 11.91 10.69 34.23
CA GLN A 161 11.52 10.36 35.60
C GLN A 161 12.57 9.48 36.30
N ASN A 162 13.15 8.51 35.60
CA ASN A 162 14.18 7.66 36.18
C ASN A 162 15.48 8.43 36.41
N ILE A 163 15.89 9.26 35.44
CA ILE A 163 17.08 10.11 35.58
C ILE A 163 16.94 11.08 36.76
N GLY A 164 15.78 11.71 36.91
CA GLY A 164 15.54 12.70 37.98
C GLY A 164 15.31 12.12 39.38
N SER A 165 15.16 10.79 39.51
CA SER A 165 14.99 10.10 40.80
C SER A 165 16.28 9.44 41.32
N LYS A 166 17.37 9.47 40.52
CA LYS A 166 18.73 9.11 40.93
C LYS A 166 19.46 10.33 41.47
#